data_AF-A0A3E2HK36-F1
#
_entry.id   AF-A0A3E2HK36-F1
#
_cell.length_a   1.000
_cell.length_b   1.000
_cell.length_c   1.000
_cell.angle_alpha   90.00
_cell.angle_beta   90.00
_cell.angle_gamma   90.00
#
_symmetry.space_group_name_H-M   'P 1'
#
loop_
_entity.id
_entity.type
_entity.pdbx_description
1 polymer ?
#
loop_
_entity_poly.entity_id
_entity_poly.type
_entity_poly.pdbx_seq_one_letter_code
_entity_poly.pdbx_strand_id
1 'polypeptide(L)'
;MRIISSLTTTLSIAVALLGSTGDAAFFRTLVNRSSLDIRQQCGSVPGACNQNGCQGTNGLYGETGICNGNFQGCACASVCGFTSGPCNQNSCQGINALGGQLGVCTAGDFNGCQCASVCGATNGPCNSNGCEGVNGVCTAGDFNGCACN
;
A
#
# COMPACT_ATOMS: atom_id res chain seq x y z
N MET A 1 -28.01 10.72 -55.44
CA MET A 1 -27.72 9.78 -54.33
C MET A 1 -27.19 10.61 -53.16
N ARG A 2 -27.86 10.60 -51.99
CA ARG A 2 -27.34 11.16 -50.73
C ARG A 2 -26.09 10.34 -50.33
N ILE A 3 -25.07 10.87 -49.65
CA ILE A 3 -25.00 11.01 -48.18
C ILE A 3 -23.93 12.05 -47.78
N ILE A 4 -24.24 12.70 -46.66
CA ILE A 4 -23.55 13.74 -45.89
C ILE A 4 -22.45 13.14 -45.00
N SER A 5 -21.32 13.83 -44.80
CA SER A 5 -20.59 13.95 -43.51
C SER A 5 -19.47 14.99 -43.69
N SER A 6 -19.75 16.24 -43.35
CA SER A 6 -19.40 16.91 -42.07
C SER A 6 -17.91 17.26 -42.02
N LEU A 7 -17.53 18.47 -42.43
CA LEU A 7 -17.29 19.64 -41.55
C LEU A 7 -16.27 19.31 -40.44
N THR A 8 -15.13 19.97 -40.25
CA THR A 8 -14.60 21.23 -40.80
C THR A 8 -13.17 21.37 -40.28
N THR A 9 -12.23 21.62 -41.19
CA THR A 9 -11.27 22.72 -41.14
C THR A 9 -10.40 22.92 -39.87
N THR A 10 -9.15 22.50 -40.01
CA THR A 10 -7.93 23.22 -39.60
C THR A 10 -8.11 24.69 -39.20
N LEU A 11 -7.58 25.11 -38.05
CA LEU A 11 -6.77 26.34 -38.01
C LEU A 11 -5.91 26.42 -36.74
N SER A 12 -4.61 26.49 -36.95
CA SER A 12 -3.62 26.98 -36.00
C SER A 12 -3.84 28.47 -35.69
N ILE A 13 -3.25 28.91 -34.59
CA ILE A 13 -2.91 30.30 -34.21
C ILE A 13 -3.98 31.04 -33.39
N ALA A 14 -3.63 31.33 -32.13
CA ALA A 14 -3.58 32.70 -31.60
C ALA A 14 -3.05 32.71 -30.16
N VAL A 15 -1.71 32.65 -30.02
CA VAL A 15 -1.04 33.26 -28.86
C VAL A 15 -0.77 34.72 -29.25
N ALA A 16 -1.68 35.63 -28.87
CA ALA A 16 -1.44 37.07 -28.93
C ALA A 16 -2.37 37.81 -27.96
N LEU A 17 -1.82 38.11 -26.79
CA LEU A 17 -1.87 39.41 -26.13
C LEU A 17 -3.20 40.20 -26.23
N LEU A 18 -4.05 40.04 -25.22
CA LEU A 18 -4.79 41.17 -24.65
C LEU A 18 -4.47 41.22 -23.15
N GLY A 19 -3.69 42.22 -22.77
CA GLY A 19 -3.33 42.48 -21.39
C GLY A 19 -4.51 43.00 -20.58
N SER A 20 -4.62 42.54 -19.33
CA SER A 20 -4.62 43.41 -18.15
C SER A 20 -4.68 42.50 -16.91
N THR A 21 -3.68 42.68 -16.04
CA THR A 21 -3.68 42.34 -14.61
C THR A 21 -4.41 41.05 -14.20
N GLY A 22 -3.69 39.93 -14.09
CA GLY A 22 -4.27 38.68 -13.62
C GLY A 22 -3.24 37.60 -13.34
N ASP A 23 -2.38 37.89 -12.38
CA ASP A 23 -1.71 36.98 -11.46
C ASP A 23 -0.95 35.76 -12.00
N ALA A 24 0.28 35.61 -11.48
CA ALA A 24 1.09 34.40 -11.43
C ALA A 24 0.40 33.18 -10.76
N ALA A 25 -0.93 33.18 -10.65
CA ALA A 25 -1.77 32.16 -10.06
C ALA A 25 -1.97 30.96 -11.00
N PHE A 26 -2.06 31.15 -12.32
CA PHE A 26 -2.41 30.04 -13.22
C PHE A 26 -1.32 28.96 -13.29
N PHE A 27 -0.03 29.36 -13.34
CA PHE A 27 1.08 28.42 -13.31
C PHE A 27 1.37 27.86 -11.91
N ARG A 28 0.99 28.59 -10.85
CA ARG A 28 1.02 28.07 -9.46
C ARG A 28 -0.05 27.00 -9.22
N THR A 29 -1.15 27.00 -9.95
CA THR A 29 -2.23 26.00 -9.81
C THR A 29 -1.84 24.61 -10.32
N LEU A 30 -0.91 24.50 -11.28
CA LEU A 30 -0.49 23.19 -11.81
C LEU A 30 0.61 22.52 -10.97
N VAL A 31 1.49 23.31 -10.34
CA VAL A 31 2.60 22.77 -9.53
C VAL A 31 2.16 22.45 -8.08
N ASN A 32 1.01 22.96 -7.63
CA ASN A 32 0.47 22.73 -6.27
C ASN A 32 -0.59 21.61 -6.20
N ARG A 33 -0.95 21.00 -7.33
CA ARG A 33 -2.01 19.97 -7.39
C ARG A 33 -1.58 18.60 -6.87
N SER A 34 -0.30 18.28 -6.85
CA SER A 34 0.18 16.99 -6.33
C SER A 34 0.12 16.90 -4.79
N SER A 35 0.25 18.02 -4.08
CA SER A 35 0.25 18.08 -2.61
C SER A 35 -1.09 18.47 -1.98
N LEU A 36 -2.01 19.06 -2.75
CA LEU A 36 -3.35 19.44 -2.27
C LEU A 36 -4.39 18.31 -2.42
N ASP A 37 -4.09 17.28 -3.21
CA ASP A 37 -4.98 16.12 -3.45
C ASP A 37 -5.06 15.20 -2.22
N ILE A 38 -3.94 14.95 -1.54
CA ILE A 38 -3.87 14.02 -0.38
C ILE A 38 -4.74 14.52 0.78
N ARG A 39 -4.71 15.81 1.11
CA ARG A 39 -5.50 16.36 2.24
C ARG A 39 -7.00 16.48 1.92
N GLN A 40 -7.39 16.58 0.65
CA GLN A 40 -8.81 16.58 0.27
C GLN A 40 -9.39 15.17 0.09
N GLN A 41 -8.58 14.15 -0.19
CA GLN A 41 -9.04 12.77 -0.29
C GLN A 41 -9.42 12.18 1.07
N CYS A 42 -8.77 12.57 2.16
CA CYS A 42 -9.04 11.95 3.47
C CYS A 42 -10.45 12.23 4.03
N GLY A 43 -11.18 13.23 3.49
CA GLY A 43 -12.60 13.51 3.72
C GLY A 43 -13.18 13.03 5.07
N SER A 44 -14.25 12.23 5.03
CA SER A 44 -14.63 11.33 6.12
C SER A 44 -13.64 10.16 6.15
N VAL A 45 -12.87 10.07 7.24
CA VAL A 45 -11.81 9.09 7.51
C VAL A 45 -12.15 7.70 6.92
N PRO A 46 -11.21 7.03 6.21
CA PRO A 46 -11.46 5.76 5.52
C PRO A 46 -11.86 4.58 6.42
N GLY A 47 -12.02 4.77 7.74
CA GLY A 47 -12.36 3.71 8.69
C GLY A 47 -11.14 2.82 8.98
N ALA A 48 -11.34 1.51 8.97
CA ALA A 48 -10.29 0.53 9.21
C ALA A 48 -9.30 0.41 8.03
N CYS A 49 -8.03 0.09 8.30
CA CYS A 49 -6.99 0.05 7.27
C CYS A 49 -7.23 -1.01 6.18
N ASN A 50 -7.98 -2.08 6.47
CA ASN A 50 -8.36 -3.12 5.52
C ASN A 50 -9.72 -2.86 4.82
N GLN A 51 -10.32 -1.69 5.00
CA GLN A 51 -11.65 -1.38 4.47
C GLN A 51 -11.66 -0.16 3.54
N ASN A 52 -12.79 0.04 2.87
CA ASN A 52 -13.12 1.25 2.11
C ASN A 52 -12.06 1.70 1.10
N GLY A 53 -11.32 0.77 0.49
CA GLY A 53 -10.27 1.11 -0.49
C GLY A 53 -9.01 1.75 0.10
N CYS A 54 -8.82 1.66 1.42
CA CYS A 54 -7.60 2.12 2.09
C CYS A 54 -6.40 1.20 1.79
N GLN A 55 -6.59 -0.12 1.90
CA GLN A 55 -5.54 -1.14 1.78
C GLN A 55 -4.23 -0.71 2.46
N GLY A 56 -4.37 -0.20 3.67
CA GLY A 56 -3.32 0.46 4.41
C GLY A 56 -2.41 -0.50 5.15
N THR A 57 -1.26 0.03 5.57
CA THR A 57 -0.41 -0.61 6.56
C THR A 57 -0.91 -0.20 7.93
N ASN A 58 -1.22 -1.19 8.76
CA ASN A 58 -1.64 -0.98 10.13
C ASN A 58 -0.47 -0.46 10.99
N GLY A 59 -0.78 0.37 11.98
CA GLY A 59 0.19 0.71 13.02
C GLY A 59 0.37 -0.46 13.99
N LEU A 60 1.61 -0.67 14.42
CA LEU A 60 1.95 -1.69 15.41
C LEU A 60 1.26 -1.40 16.74
N TYR A 61 0.95 -2.44 17.52
CA TYR A 61 0.36 -2.31 18.86
C TYR A 61 -0.95 -1.49 18.90
N GLY A 62 -1.71 -1.47 17.79
CA GLY A 62 -2.95 -0.71 17.69
C GLY A 62 -2.75 0.79 17.43
N GLU A 63 -1.53 1.23 17.10
CA GLU A 63 -1.28 2.58 16.61
C GLU A 63 -2.04 2.86 15.31
N THR A 64 -2.20 4.15 14.98
CA THR A 64 -2.87 4.57 13.75
C THR A 64 -2.08 4.06 12.53
N GLY A 65 -2.78 3.43 11.59
CA GLY A 65 -2.18 3.00 10.32
C GLY A 65 -2.24 4.08 9.26
N ILE A 66 -1.66 3.78 8.10
CA ILE A 66 -1.61 4.67 6.94
C ILE A 66 -2.14 3.93 5.71
N CYS A 67 -3.08 4.55 5.00
CA CYS A 67 -3.63 4.03 3.76
C CYS A 67 -2.62 4.07 2.60
N ASN A 68 -2.66 3.06 1.73
CA ASN A 68 -1.83 2.97 0.53
C ASN A 68 -2.63 2.91 -0.79
N GLY A 69 -3.97 2.80 -0.71
CA GLY A 69 -4.89 2.74 -1.86
C GLY A 69 -5.48 4.11 -2.23
N ASN A 70 -6.81 4.17 -2.40
CA ASN A 70 -7.53 5.36 -2.86
C ASN A 70 -7.41 6.57 -1.92
N PHE A 71 -7.00 6.32 -0.68
CA PHE A 71 -6.81 7.32 0.37
C PHE A 71 -5.33 7.41 0.76
N GLN A 72 -4.40 7.24 -0.19
CA GLN A 72 -2.98 7.14 0.09
C GLN A 72 -2.47 8.28 0.99
N GLY A 73 -1.81 7.92 2.11
CA GLY A 73 -1.28 8.85 3.10
C GLY A 73 -2.29 9.30 4.16
N CYS A 74 -3.56 8.90 4.09
CA CYS A 74 -4.55 9.16 5.13
C CYS A 74 -4.37 8.19 6.31
N ALA A 75 -4.66 8.70 7.51
CA ALA A 75 -4.74 7.89 8.71
C ALA A 75 -5.93 6.92 8.64
N CYS A 76 -5.73 5.68 9.11
CA CYS A 76 -6.77 4.67 9.26
C CYS A 76 -6.71 4.00 10.63
N ALA A 77 -7.84 3.47 11.09
CA ALA A 77 -7.90 2.69 12.31
C ALA A 77 -7.22 1.33 12.07
N SER A 78 -6.18 1.04 12.85
CA SER A 78 -5.51 -0.24 12.81
C SER A 78 -6.47 -1.36 13.23
N VAL A 79 -6.39 -2.50 12.54
CA VAL A 79 -7.12 -3.73 12.88
C VAL A 79 -6.25 -4.73 13.64
N CYS A 80 -5.03 -4.33 14.04
CA CYS A 80 -4.14 -5.20 14.78
C CYS A 80 -4.70 -5.54 16.16
N GLY A 81 -4.67 -6.83 16.51
CA GLY A 81 -4.74 -7.29 17.89
C GLY A 81 -3.36 -7.42 18.52
N PHE A 82 -3.29 -8.03 19.71
CA PHE A 82 -2.00 -8.40 20.35
C PHE A 82 -1.18 -9.35 19.46
N THR A 83 -1.86 -10.33 18.85
CA THR A 83 -1.29 -11.21 17.82
C THR A 83 -2.39 -11.54 16.82
N SER A 84 -2.20 -11.21 15.54
CA SER A 84 -3.20 -11.42 14.48
C SER A 84 -3.27 -12.87 13.95
N GLY A 85 -2.81 -13.83 14.76
CA GLY A 85 -2.64 -15.24 14.40
C GLY A 85 -1.25 -15.58 13.83
N PRO A 86 -1.07 -16.79 13.26
CA PRO A 86 0.20 -17.24 12.68
C PRO A 86 0.63 -16.43 11.46
N CYS A 87 1.93 -16.21 11.27
CA CYS A 87 2.46 -15.42 10.15
C CYS A 87 2.17 -16.02 8.76
N ASN A 88 1.96 -17.33 8.67
CA ASN A 88 1.60 -18.05 7.45
C ASN A 88 0.08 -18.22 7.24
N GLN A 89 -0.76 -17.55 8.04
CA GLN A 89 -2.21 -17.66 7.96
C GLN A 89 -2.87 -16.29 7.82
N ASN A 90 -4.21 -16.29 7.66
CA ASN A 90 -5.03 -15.06 7.62
C ASN A 90 -4.57 -14.04 6.58
N SER A 91 -4.00 -14.50 5.46
CA SER A 91 -3.43 -13.64 4.40
C SER A 91 -2.33 -12.67 4.87
N CYS A 92 -1.75 -12.90 6.05
CA CYS A 92 -0.68 -12.10 6.64
C CYS A 92 0.60 -12.09 5.79
N GLN A 93 0.88 -13.23 5.13
CA GLN A 93 2.11 -13.48 4.34
C GLN A 93 3.36 -12.98 5.08
N GLY A 94 3.38 -13.20 6.39
CA GLY A 94 4.28 -12.49 7.29
C GLY A 94 5.70 -13.00 7.26
N ILE A 95 6.61 -12.13 7.69
CA ILE A 95 7.99 -12.49 7.96
C ILE A 95 8.05 -12.91 9.44
N ASN A 96 8.41 -14.16 9.66
CA ASN A 96 8.64 -14.71 10.99
C ASN A 96 9.92 -14.13 11.58
N ALA A 97 9.98 -14.01 12.91
CA ALA A 97 11.19 -13.66 13.61
C ALA A 97 11.87 -14.93 14.18
N LEU A 98 13.21 -14.96 14.10
CA LEU A 98 14.03 -16.03 14.66
C LEU A 98 13.91 -16.09 16.19
N GLY A 99 14.07 -17.28 16.76
CA GLY A 99 14.05 -17.47 18.21
C GLY A 99 12.65 -17.34 18.84
N GLY A 100 11.58 -17.49 18.06
CA GLY A 100 10.19 -17.50 18.56
C GLY A 100 9.65 -16.12 18.93
N GLN A 101 10.30 -15.05 18.51
CA GLN A 101 9.78 -13.69 18.63
C GLN A 101 8.57 -13.48 17.71
N LEU A 102 7.78 -12.43 17.95
CA LEU A 102 6.67 -12.06 17.07
C LEU A 102 7.21 -11.65 15.70
N GLY A 103 6.60 -12.20 14.65
CA GLY A 103 6.83 -11.76 13.28
C GLY A 103 5.95 -10.56 12.92
N VAL A 104 6.00 -10.15 11.66
CA VAL A 104 5.19 -9.05 11.12
C VAL A 104 4.52 -9.48 9.82
N CYS A 105 3.23 -9.22 9.71
CA CYS A 105 2.48 -9.38 8.47
C CYS A 105 2.93 -8.33 7.44
N THR A 106 3.22 -8.76 6.22
CA THR A 106 3.63 -7.85 5.13
C THR A 106 2.55 -7.69 4.07
N ALA A 107 1.44 -8.42 4.19
CA ALA A 107 0.32 -8.31 3.26
C ALA A 107 -1.04 -8.61 3.94
N GLY A 108 -2.10 -8.50 3.15
CA GLY A 108 -3.48 -8.76 3.56
C GLY A 108 -4.04 -7.74 4.54
N ASP A 109 -5.13 -8.11 5.19
CA ASP A 109 -5.88 -7.26 6.12
C ASP A 109 -5.06 -6.83 7.34
N PHE A 110 -4.11 -7.68 7.73
CA PHE A 110 -3.25 -7.47 8.88
C PHE A 110 -1.88 -6.92 8.50
N ASN A 111 -1.67 -6.42 7.28
CA ASN A 111 -0.39 -5.83 6.87
C ASN A 111 0.10 -4.80 7.90
N GLY A 112 1.32 -4.96 8.42
CA GLY A 112 1.90 -4.14 9.50
C GLY A 112 1.63 -4.65 10.92
N CYS A 113 0.74 -5.62 11.11
CA CYS A 113 0.47 -6.21 12.43
C CYS A 113 1.48 -7.27 12.84
N GLN A 114 1.56 -7.50 14.14
CA GLN A 114 2.32 -8.62 14.69
C GLN A 114 1.60 -9.96 14.47
N CYS A 115 2.38 -10.99 14.17
CA CYS A 115 1.92 -12.36 14.01
C CYS A 115 2.76 -13.33 14.83
N ALA A 116 2.17 -14.46 15.21
CA ALA A 116 2.87 -15.53 15.89
C ALA A 116 3.83 -16.19 14.90
N SER A 117 5.12 -16.17 15.23
CA SER A 117 6.13 -16.89 14.46
C SER A 117 5.83 -18.38 14.48
N VAL A 118 5.93 -19.02 13.32
CA VAL A 118 5.79 -20.48 13.14
C VAL A 118 7.14 -21.17 12.99
N CYS A 119 8.24 -20.46 13.32
CA CYS A 119 9.57 -21.05 13.29
C CYS A 119 9.73 -22.12 14.38
N GLY A 120 10.25 -23.28 13.99
CA GLY A 120 10.83 -24.26 14.89
C GLY A 120 12.32 -23.98 15.13
N ALA A 121 13.02 -24.92 15.77
CA ALA A 121 14.47 -24.84 15.95
C ALA A 121 15.22 -24.86 14.61
N THR A 122 14.73 -25.64 13.64
CA THR A 122 15.14 -25.64 12.23
C THR A 122 13.99 -26.22 11.43
N ASN A 123 13.53 -25.53 10.39
CA ASN A 123 12.31 -25.90 9.64
C ASN A 123 12.56 -26.95 8.55
N GLY A 124 13.65 -27.71 8.68
CA GLY A 124 14.11 -28.68 7.69
C GLY A 124 14.84 -28.01 6.52
N PRO A 125 14.94 -28.72 5.37
CA PRO A 125 15.73 -28.27 4.24
C PRO A 125 15.25 -26.93 3.67
N CYS A 126 16.19 -26.07 3.28
CA CYS A 126 15.91 -24.75 2.71
C CYS A 126 15.15 -24.78 1.36
N ASN A 127 14.85 -25.93 0.79
CA ASN A 127 14.12 -26.09 -0.47
C ASN A 127 12.86 -26.96 -0.30
N SER A 128 12.35 -27.08 0.93
CA SER A 128 11.20 -27.94 1.26
C SER A 128 10.25 -27.26 2.24
N ASN A 129 9.08 -27.88 2.46
CA ASN A 129 8.05 -27.44 3.42
C ASN A 129 7.58 -25.99 3.24
N GLY A 130 7.60 -25.43 2.03
CA GLY A 130 7.24 -24.02 1.84
C GLY A 130 8.29 -23.04 2.36
N CYS A 131 9.55 -23.46 2.42
CA CYS A 131 10.72 -22.61 2.61
C CYS A 131 11.47 -22.48 1.27
N GLU A 132 11.70 -21.25 0.84
CA GLU A 132 12.64 -20.91 -0.23
C GLU A 132 13.85 -20.21 0.38
N GLY A 133 14.78 -21.00 0.90
CA GLY A 133 15.86 -20.53 1.76
C GLY A 133 17.18 -20.24 1.05
N VAL A 134 17.85 -19.22 1.56
CA VAL A 134 19.17 -18.76 1.12
C VAL A 134 20.03 -18.56 2.38
N ASN A 135 21.24 -19.12 2.41
CA ASN A 135 22.17 -19.02 3.54
C ASN A 135 21.58 -19.47 4.89
N GLY A 136 20.78 -20.55 4.90
CA GLY A 136 20.19 -21.11 6.12
C GLY A 136 18.97 -20.36 6.66
N VAL A 137 18.39 -19.43 5.87
CA VAL A 137 17.17 -18.70 6.24
C VAL A 137 16.17 -18.75 5.09
N CYS A 138 14.92 -19.11 5.38
CA CYS A 138 13.81 -19.05 4.45
C CYS A 138 13.53 -17.61 4.03
N THR A 139 13.53 -17.32 2.73
CA THR A 139 13.31 -15.96 2.20
C THR A 139 11.91 -15.76 1.62
N ALA A 140 11.15 -16.84 1.46
CA ALA A 140 9.76 -16.83 1.03
C ALA A 140 9.00 -18.07 1.55
N GLY A 141 7.69 -18.06 1.31
CA GLY A 141 6.74 -19.10 1.70
C GLY A 141 6.31 -19.03 3.18
N ASP A 142 5.69 -20.10 3.67
CA ASP A 142 5.08 -20.16 5.00
C ASP A 142 6.09 -19.97 6.15
N PHE A 143 7.35 -20.28 5.88
CA PHE A 143 8.42 -20.18 6.86
C PHE A 143 9.36 -18.99 6.60
N ASN A 144 8.95 -18.01 5.80
CA ASN A 144 9.74 -16.80 5.54
C ASN A 144 10.27 -16.18 6.85
N GLY A 145 11.58 -15.98 6.97
CA GLY A 145 12.27 -15.50 8.16
C GLY A 145 12.74 -16.59 9.14
N CYS A 146 12.36 -17.86 8.96
CA CYS A 146 12.81 -18.98 9.79
C CYS A 146 14.14 -19.56 9.35
N ALA A 147 14.85 -20.22 10.28
CA ALA A 147 16.06 -20.97 9.98
C ALA A 147 15.75 -22.30 9.28
N CYS A 148 16.60 -22.67 8.32
CA CYS A 148 16.55 -23.92 7.56
C CYS A 148 17.96 -24.52 7.40
N ASN A 149 18.04 -25.80 7.03
CA ASN A 149 19.30 -26.52 6.80
C ASN A 149 19.54 -26.93 5.34
#